data_AF-A0A498N070-F1
#
_entry.id   AF-A0A498N070-F1
#
_cell.length_a   1.000
_cell.length_b   1.000
_cell.length_c   1.000
_cell.angle_alpha   90.00
_cell.angle_beta   90.00
_cell.angle_gamma   90.00
#
_symmetry.space_group_name_H-M   'P 1'
#
loop_
_entity.id
_entity.type
_entity.pdbx_description
1 polymer ?
#
loop_
_entity_poly.entity_id
_entity_poly.type
_entity_poly.pdbx_seq_one_letter_code
_entity_poly.pdbx_strand_id
1 'polypeptide(L)'
;MTSITADYVLVTATAKATLLIDFKPPLSAEKMEALRSLHYSSSTKVVLSFSKRFWENDGIQGGKSITDLPSRFIHYPSHNSSGISGGAVLASYTSSDDAAFLQTIKDDELKELVLNDLVKIHGEHIRQLYTGGVVKKWGLDPYSHGAFAIFTPFQMSDYTGSGSKAASLHWTGERILSVVLLGLAPVAYYYPGPAVDYSLAAALTLHGHWGLGQVVTDYVHGDFKVKMANAGLFLLSTVTFAGLCYFNYHDVGICKAVALLWSK
;
A
#
# COMPACT_ATOMS: atom_id res chain seq x y z
N MET A 1 8.21 -22.14 -23.17
CA MET A 1 8.43 -20.84 -22.50
C MET A 1 7.75 -19.77 -23.33
N THR A 2 6.89 -18.97 -22.71
CA THR A 2 6.27 -17.79 -23.34
C THR A 2 7.19 -16.59 -23.12
N SER A 3 7.57 -15.90 -24.20
CA SER A 3 8.27 -14.61 -24.13
C SER A 3 7.27 -13.50 -24.36
N ILE A 4 7.36 -12.42 -23.57
CA ILE A 4 6.53 -11.23 -23.70
C ILE A 4 7.48 -10.04 -23.82
N THR A 5 7.25 -9.19 -24.82
CA THR A 5 7.95 -7.91 -25.02
C THR A 5 7.04 -6.78 -24.59
N ALA A 6 7.56 -5.84 -23.80
CA ALA A 6 6.84 -4.67 -23.33
C ALA A 6 7.78 -3.47 -23.23
N ASP A 7 7.24 -2.25 -23.28
CA ASP A 7 8.01 -1.02 -23.11
C ASP A 7 8.57 -0.87 -21.69
N TYR A 8 7.83 -1.36 -20.69
CA TYR A 8 8.19 -1.30 -19.28
C TYR A 8 7.80 -2.58 -18.53
N VAL A 9 8.54 -2.87 -17.45
CA VAL A 9 8.25 -3.97 -16.52
C VAL A 9 8.28 -3.44 -15.09
N LEU A 10 7.20 -3.67 -14.35
CA LEU A 10 7.12 -3.39 -12.92
C LEU A 10 7.28 -4.68 -12.12
N VAL A 11 8.36 -4.77 -11.33
CA VAL A 11 8.60 -5.91 -10.43
C VAL A 11 7.97 -5.61 -9.07
N THR A 12 6.89 -6.32 -8.74
CA THR A 12 6.14 -6.18 -7.47
C THR A 12 6.37 -7.34 -6.50
N ALA A 13 7.29 -8.25 -6.83
CA ALA A 13 7.68 -9.35 -5.96
C ALA A 13 8.36 -8.83 -4.67
N THR A 14 8.40 -9.65 -3.62
CA THR A 14 9.15 -9.31 -2.40
C THR A 14 10.65 -9.15 -2.70
N ALA A 15 11.40 -8.47 -1.83
CA ALA A 15 12.84 -8.32 -2.04
C ALA A 15 13.53 -9.68 -2.14
N LYS A 16 13.13 -10.65 -1.30
CA LYS A 16 13.65 -12.01 -1.30
C LYS A 16 13.31 -12.77 -2.59
N ALA A 17 12.08 -12.69 -3.07
CA ALA A 17 11.69 -13.33 -4.33
C ALA A 17 12.35 -12.67 -5.55
N THR A 18 12.59 -11.36 -5.50
CA THR A 18 13.28 -10.63 -6.57
C THR A 18 14.72 -11.12 -6.78
N LEU A 19 15.37 -11.69 -5.75
CA LEU A 19 16.70 -12.29 -5.89
C LEU A 19 16.72 -13.53 -6.79
N LEU A 20 15.56 -14.14 -7.06
CA LEU A 20 15.44 -15.30 -7.95
C LEU A 20 15.26 -14.92 -9.43
N ILE A 21 15.12 -13.63 -9.73
CA ILE A 21 14.98 -13.12 -11.09
C ILE A 21 16.37 -12.84 -11.67
N ASP A 22 16.70 -13.45 -12.81
CA ASP A 22 17.93 -13.18 -13.57
C ASP A 22 17.78 -11.88 -14.38
N PHE A 23 18.32 -10.77 -13.84
CA PHE A 23 18.30 -9.47 -14.51
C PHE A 23 19.47 -9.34 -15.51
N LYS A 24 19.15 -8.92 -16.74
CA LYS A 24 20.13 -8.60 -17.77
C LYS A 24 19.85 -7.20 -18.34
N PRO A 25 20.73 -6.21 -18.10
CA PRO A 25 21.94 -6.27 -17.28
C PRO A 25 21.63 -6.49 -15.78
N PRO A 26 22.62 -6.94 -14.97
CA PRO A 26 22.42 -7.13 -13.54
C PRO A 26 22.08 -5.81 -12.83
N LEU A 27 21.38 -5.90 -11.70
CA LEU A 27 21.09 -4.74 -10.86
C LEU A 27 22.38 -4.16 -10.26
N SER A 28 22.37 -2.87 -9.91
CA SER A 28 23.51 -2.22 -9.25
C SER A 28 23.88 -2.90 -7.93
N ALA A 29 25.15 -2.79 -7.53
CA ALA A 29 25.63 -3.38 -6.29
C ALA A 29 24.83 -2.90 -5.06
N GLU A 30 24.53 -1.60 -4.97
CA GLU A 30 23.71 -1.02 -3.90
C GLU A 30 22.31 -1.63 -3.83
N LYS A 31 21.65 -1.80 -4.98
CA LYS A 31 20.31 -2.39 -5.04
C LYS A 31 20.34 -3.87 -4.70
N MET A 32 21.36 -4.60 -5.16
CA MET A 32 21.51 -6.02 -4.85
C MET A 32 21.81 -6.25 -3.37
N GLU A 33 22.63 -5.40 -2.76
CA GLU A 33 22.90 -5.40 -1.32
C GLU A 33 21.63 -5.12 -0.52
N ALA A 34 20.88 -4.09 -0.89
CA ALA A 34 19.58 -3.79 -0.27
C ALA A 34 18.62 -4.99 -0.35
N LEU A 35 18.45 -5.62 -1.52
CA LEU A 35 17.57 -6.78 -1.69
C LEU A 35 17.99 -7.98 -0.82
N ARG A 36 19.29 -8.23 -0.69
CA ARG A 36 19.84 -9.35 0.11
C ARG A 36 19.68 -9.10 1.59
N SER A 37 20.08 -7.93 2.05
CA SER A 37 20.24 -7.61 3.46
C SER A 37 18.94 -7.18 4.14
N LEU A 38 17.94 -6.73 3.37
CA LEU A 38 16.63 -6.37 3.93
C LEU A 38 16.05 -7.51 4.79
N HIS A 39 15.77 -7.19 6.05
CA HIS A 39 15.23 -8.17 6.98
C HIS A 39 13.73 -8.37 6.75
N TYR A 40 13.32 -9.64 6.68
CA TYR A 40 11.92 -10.04 6.63
C TYR A 40 11.61 -10.82 7.89
N SER A 41 10.56 -10.40 8.60
CA SER A 41 10.04 -11.17 9.73
C SER A 41 9.17 -12.32 9.23
N SER A 42 9.18 -13.42 9.99
CA SER A 42 8.23 -14.51 9.82
C SER A 42 6.90 -14.17 10.45
N SER A 43 5.83 -14.77 9.94
CA SER A 43 4.52 -14.70 10.58
C SER A 43 3.75 -15.99 10.36
N THR A 44 3.07 -16.45 11.41
CA THR A 44 2.21 -17.62 11.40
C THR A 44 0.83 -17.21 11.87
N LYS A 45 -0.19 -17.58 11.09
CA LYS A 45 -1.60 -17.39 11.42
C LYS A 45 -2.29 -18.73 11.49
N VAL A 46 -3.04 -18.96 12.57
CA VAL A 46 -3.89 -20.14 12.74
C VAL A 46 -5.32 -19.64 12.87
N VAL A 47 -6.16 -20.06 11.93
CA VAL A 47 -7.60 -19.76 11.94
C VAL A 47 -8.34 -21.04 12.26
N LEU A 48 -9.17 -21.01 13.29
CA LEU A 48 -10.01 -22.15 13.68
C LEU A 48 -11.48 -21.78 13.45
N SER A 49 -12.25 -22.71 12.89
CA SER A 49 -13.68 -22.56 12.63
C SER A 49 -14.51 -23.31 13.66
N PHE A 50 -15.63 -22.73 14.04
CA PHE A 50 -16.56 -23.26 15.03
C PHE A 50 -17.99 -23.22 14.52
N SER A 51 -18.79 -24.22 14.91
CA SER A 51 -20.21 -24.34 14.57
C SER A 51 -21.09 -23.27 15.23
N LYS A 52 -20.58 -22.66 16.31
CA LYS A 52 -21.16 -21.52 17.01
C LYS A 52 -20.09 -20.49 17.33
N ARG A 53 -20.44 -19.21 17.29
CA ARG A 53 -19.61 -18.09 17.75
C ARG A 53 -19.56 -18.03 19.28
N PHE A 54 -18.84 -18.97 19.90
CA PHE A 54 -18.80 -19.11 21.36
C PHE A 54 -18.39 -17.83 22.09
N TRP A 55 -17.48 -17.04 21.48
CA TRP A 55 -16.98 -15.79 22.05
C TRP A 55 -18.07 -14.73 22.26
N GLU A 56 -19.16 -14.77 21.49
CA GLU A 56 -20.30 -13.85 21.69
C GLU A 56 -21.00 -14.14 23.02
N ASN A 57 -21.04 -15.41 23.46
CA ASN A 57 -21.60 -15.79 24.76
C ASN A 57 -20.70 -15.35 25.93
N ASP A 58 -19.40 -15.18 25.66
CA ASP A 58 -18.43 -14.61 26.61
C ASP A 58 -18.48 -13.07 26.63
N GLY A 59 -19.40 -12.46 25.86
CA GLY A 59 -19.55 -11.00 25.76
C GLY A 59 -18.53 -10.34 24.84
N ILE A 60 -17.82 -11.10 24.01
CA ILE A 60 -16.76 -10.60 23.13
C ILE A 60 -17.32 -10.25 21.75
N GLN A 61 -17.11 -8.99 21.33
CA GLN A 61 -17.49 -8.49 20.00
C GLN A 61 -16.28 -7.79 19.37
N GLY A 62 -15.57 -8.50 18.50
CA GLY A 62 -14.29 -8.03 17.94
C GLY A 62 -13.15 -7.95 18.96
N GLY A 63 -12.08 -7.24 18.60
CA GLY A 63 -10.92 -7.05 19.47
C GLY A 63 -9.99 -8.27 19.53
N LYS A 64 -9.21 -8.38 20.61
CA LYS A 64 -8.25 -9.47 20.79
C LYS A 64 -8.06 -9.88 22.26
N SER A 65 -7.77 -11.16 22.48
CA SER A 65 -7.15 -11.65 23.72
C SER A 65 -5.63 -11.73 23.55
N ILE A 66 -4.90 -11.49 24.63
CA ILE A 66 -3.45 -11.58 24.70
C ILE A 66 -3.09 -12.61 25.78
N THR A 67 -2.19 -13.52 25.46
CA THR A 67 -1.75 -14.59 26.36
C THR A 67 -0.25 -14.83 26.22
N ASP A 68 0.34 -15.40 27.26
CA ASP A 68 1.71 -15.94 27.27
C ASP A 68 1.78 -17.39 26.72
N LEU A 69 0.63 -18.03 26.49
CA LEU A 69 0.53 -19.30 25.78
C LEU A 69 1.03 -19.17 24.32
N PRO A 70 1.41 -20.27 23.65
CA PRO A 70 1.99 -20.20 22.30
C PRO A 70 1.07 -19.55 21.24
N SER A 71 -0.25 -19.55 21.43
CA SER A 71 -1.20 -18.83 20.57
C SER A 71 -1.00 -17.30 20.53
N ARG A 72 -0.44 -16.70 21.59
CA ARG A 72 -0.11 -15.27 21.80
C ARG A 72 -1.27 -14.27 21.64
N PHE A 73 -1.78 -14.11 20.42
CA PHE A 73 -2.79 -13.13 20.07
C PHE A 73 -3.97 -13.80 19.36
N ILE A 74 -5.14 -13.74 19.99
CA ILE A 74 -6.39 -14.28 19.46
C ILE A 74 -7.24 -13.10 19.02
N HIS A 75 -7.57 -13.01 17.74
CA HIS A 75 -8.40 -11.93 17.19
C HIS A 75 -9.80 -12.43 16.85
N TYR A 76 -10.80 -11.76 17.42
CA TYR A 76 -12.21 -12.08 17.17
C TYR A 76 -12.74 -11.23 16.01
N PRO A 77 -13.64 -11.79 15.18
CA PRO A 77 -14.28 -11.02 14.12
C PRO A 77 -15.07 -9.83 14.67
N SER A 78 -14.94 -8.66 14.02
CA SER A 78 -15.74 -7.46 14.32
C SER A 78 -16.97 -7.33 13.42
N HIS A 79 -17.12 -8.20 12.42
CA HIS A 79 -18.23 -8.19 11.48
C HIS A 79 -19.04 -9.47 11.64
N ASN A 80 -20.37 -9.31 11.69
CA ASN A 80 -21.29 -10.44 11.78
C ASN A 80 -21.96 -10.64 10.42
N SER A 81 -21.84 -11.83 9.86
CA SER A 81 -22.65 -12.29 8.74
C SER A 81 -24.01 -12.73 9.27
N SER A 82 -25.06 -11.98 8.92
CA SER A 82 -26.43 -12.32 9.27
C SER A 82 -26.79 -13.70 8.69
N GLY A 83 -27.46 -14.54 9.49
CA GLY A 83 -27.97 -15.84 9.07
C GLY A 83 -27.00 -17.02 9.15
N ILE A 84 -25.74 -16.82 9.58
CA ILE A 84 -24.78 -17.92 9.81
C ILE A 84 -24.59 -18.10 11.32
N SER A 85 -24.71 -19.32 11.85
CA SER A 85 -24.53 -19.58 13.30
C SER A 85 -23.06 -19.75 13.70
N GLY A 86 -22.26 -20.30 12.80
CA GLY A 86 -20.83 -20.54 13.00
C GLY A 86 -19.97 -19.30 12.74
N GLY A 87 -18.67 -19.46 12.95
CA GLY A 87 -17.69 -18.44 12.65
C GLY A 87 -16.26 -18.96 12.74
N ALA A 88 -15.32 -18.18 12.21
CA ALA A 88 -13.90 -18.45 12.30
C ALA A 88 -13.21 -17.40 13.17
N VAL A 89 -12.29 -17.84 14.02
CA VAL A 89 -11.45 -16.98 14.86
C VAL A 89 -10.04 -17.05 14.34
N LEU A 90 -9.35 -15.92 14.25
CA LEU A 90 -7.89 -15.92 14.11
C LEU A 90 -7.32 -16.26 15.49
N ALA A 91 -7.27 -17.56 15.75
CA ALA A 91 -6.98 -18.17 17.04
C ALA A 91 -5.51 -18.07 17.43
N SER A 92 -4.62 -17.80 16.47
CA SER A 92 -3.26 -17.37 16.76
C SER A 92 -2.75 -16.46 15.65
N TYR A 93 -2.11 -15.36 16.02
CA TYR A 93 -1.37 -14.50 15.12
C TYR A 93 -0.02 -14.13 15.73
N THR A 94 1.04 -14.77 15.24
CA THR A 94 2.41 -14.56 15.73
C THR A 94 3.31 -13.96 14.64
N SER A 95 4.39 -13.32 15.09
CA SER A 95 5.45 -12.77 14.23
C SER A 95 6.82 -13.07 14.84
N SER A 96 7.89 -12.93 14.05
CA SER A 96 9.28 -13.11 14.50
C SER A 96 9.50 -14.47 15.17
N ASP A 97 10.15 -14.52 16.33
CA ASP A 97 10.56 -15.77 16.98
C ASP A 97 9.38 -16.66 17.40
N ASP A 98 8.26 -16.08 17.85
CA ASP A 98 7.04 -16.84 18.12
C ASP A 98 6.54 -17.54 16.85
N ALA A 99 6.58 -16.86 15.70
CA ALA A 99 6.19 -17.45 14.43
C ALA A 99 7.18 -18.52 13.96
N ALA A 100 8.49 -18.29 14.15
CA ALA A 100 9.54 -19.25 13.81
C ALA A 100 9.42 -20.54 14.63
N PHE A 101 9.09 -20.44 15.92
CA PHE A 101 8.78 -21.58 16.77
C PHE A 101 7.59 -22.38 16.22
N LEU A 102 6.44 -21.73 16.00
CA LEU A 102 5.23 -22.41 15.49
C LEU A 102 5.40 -22.98 14.08
N GLN A 103 6.30 -22.40 13.27
CA GLN A 103 6.59 -22.87 11.91
C GLN A 103 7.14 -24.30 11.90
N THR A 104 7.82 -24.73 12.96
CA THR A 104 8.41 -26.08 13.10
C THR A 104 7.37 -27.19 13.37
N ILE A 105 6.17 -26.82 13.81
CA ILE A 105 5.10 -27.75 14.21
C ILE A 105 4.25 -28.11 12.99
N LYS A 106 3.82 -29.36 12.83
CA LYS A 106 2.93 -29.75 11.72
C LYS A 106 1.57 -29.07 11.86
N ASP A 107 0.90 -28.80 10.74
CA ASP A 107 -0.32 -27.98 10.74
C ASP A 107 -1.46 -28.57 11.58
N ASP A 108 -1.66 -29.88 11.59
CA ASP A 108 -2.69 -30.53 12.42
C ASP A 108 -2.34 -30.46 13.91
N GLU A 109 -1.09 -30.73 14.28
CA GLU A 109 -0.61 -30.60 15.66
C GLU A 109 -0.70 -29.14 16.15
N LEU A 110 -0.41 -28.18 15.28
CA LEU A 110 -0.49 -26.76 15.59
C LEU A 110 -1.94 -26.29 15.79
N LYS A 111 -2.89 -26.77 14.98
CA LYS A 111 -4.33 -26.48 15.18
C LYS A 111 -4.81 -27.04 16.52
N GLU A 112 -4.43 -28.26 16.87
CA GLU A 112 -4.78 -28.86 18.17
C GLU A 112 -4.15 -28.10 19.35
N LEU A 113 -2.88 -27.68 19.22
CA LEU A 113 -2.20 -26.85 20.22
C LEU A 113 -2.98 -25.55 20.45
N VAL A 114 -3.30 -24.82 19.38
CA VAL A 114 -4.02 -23.55 19.46
C VAL A 114 -5.46 -23.76 19.97
N LEU A 115 -6.13 -24.85 19.60
CA LEU A 115 -7.44 -25.21 20.15
C LEU A 115 -7.35 -25.42 21.67
N ASN A 116 -6.32 -26.12 22.15
CA ASN A 116 -6.11 -26.33 23.58
C ASN A 116 -5.86 -25.01 24.34
N ASP A 117 -5.14 -24.05 23.73
CA ASP A 117 -4.99 -22.71 24.31
C ASP A 117 -6.33 -21.97 24.39
N LEU A 118 -7.14 -22.00 23.33
CA LEU A 118 -8.48 -21.42 23.34
C LEU A 118 -9.37 -22.08 24.41
N VAL A 119 -9.28 -23.40 24.58
CA VAL A 119 -10.01 -24.14 25.61
C VAL A 119 -9.59 -23.71 27.02
N LYS A 120 -8.30 -23.41 27.26
CA LYS A 120 -7.85 -22.86 28.55
C LYS A 120 -8.43 -21.47 28.84
N ILE A 121 -8.65 -20.67 27.78
CA ILE A 121 -9.11 -19.28 27.90
C ILE A 121 -10.64 -19.22 28.03
N HIS A 122 -11.38 -20.00 27.23
CA HIS A 122 -12.84 -19.94 27.13
C HIS A 122 -13.56 -21.12 27.80
N GLY A 123 -12.83 -22.18 28.15
CA GLY A 123 -13.36 -23.39 28.80
C GLY A 123 -13.64 -24.54 27.82
N GLU A 124 -13.79 -25.74 28.38
CA GLU A 124 -13.89 -27.02 27.63
C GLU A 124 -15.07 -27.09 26.66
N HIS A 125 -16.12 -26.32 26.92
CA HIS A 125 -17.36 -26.33 26.15
C HIS A 125 -17.16 -25.95 24.66
N ILE A 126 -16.05 -25.32 24.30
CA ILE A 126 -15.76 -24.94 22.91
C ILE A 126 -15.22 -26.11 22.06
N ARG A 127 -14.67 -27.17 22.69
CA ARG A 127 -14.02 -28.26 21.95
C ARG A 127 -15.00 -28.98 21.03
N GLN A 128 -16.21 -29.25 21.50
CA GLN A 128 -17.31 -29.82 20.72
C GLN A 128 -17.82 -28.91 19.59
N LEU A 129 -17.50 -27.61 19.64
CA LEU A 129 -17.90 -26.65 18.61
C LEU A 129 -16.89 -26.57 17.48
N TYR A 130 -15.67 -27.10 17.66
CA TYR A 130 -14.61 -27.05 16.67
C TYR A 130 -14.98 -27.84 15.41
N THR A 131 -14.77 -27.21 14.25
CA THR A 131 -15.14 -27.78 12.92
C THR A 131 -13.96 -27.89 11.96
N GLY A 132 -12.77 -27.44 12.36
CA GLY A 132 -11.57 -27.44 11.53
C GLY A 132 -10.84 -26.11 11.54
N GLY A 133 -9.86 -25.96 10.67
CA GLY A 133 -9.05 -24.75 10.61
C GLY A 133 -7.99 -24.78 9.53
N VAL A 134 -7.35 -23.64 9.35
CA VAL A 134 -6.26 -23.43 8.38
C VAL A 134 -5.06 -22.77 9.05
N VAL A 135 -3.87 -23.15 8.60
CA VAL A 135 -2.60 -22.60 9.06
C VAL A 135 -1.94 -21.91 7.87
N LYS A 136 -1.47 -20.68 8.06
CA LYS A 136 -0.63 -19.96 7.09
C LYS A 136 0.69 -19.59 7.74
N LYS A 137 1.78 -20.20 7.25
CA LYS A 137 3.17 -19.91 7.63
C LYS A 137 3.84 -19.13 6.51
N TRP A 138 3.95 -17.82 6.66
CA TRP A 138 4.54 -16.97 5.62
C TRP A 138 6.04 -17.18 5.44
N GLY A 139 6.75 -17.66 6.47
CA GLY A 139 8.17 -17.98 6.38
C GLY A 139 8.49 -19.20 5.49
N LEU A 140 7.48 -20.01 5.15
CA LEU A 140 7.60 -21.15 4.22
C LEU A 140 6.95 -20.88 2.86
N ASP A 141 6.40 -19.69 2.64
CA ASP A 141 5.75 -19.36 1.38
C ASP A 141 6.80 -19.23 0.26
N PRO A 142 6.68 -20.00 -0.84
CA PRO A 142 7.70 -20.05 -1.89
C PRO A 142 7.69 -18.81 -2.80
N TYR A 143 6.72 -17.92 -2.65
CA TYR A 143 6.61 -16.70 -3.46
C TYR A 143 6.96 -15.44 -2.67
N SER A 144 6.72 -15.43 -1.35
CA SER A 144 7.06 -14.28 -0.51
C SER A 144 8.38 -14.45 0.25
N HIS A 145 8.76 -15.68 0.60
CA HIS A 145 9.95 -16.01 1.40
C HIS A 145 10.06 -15.21 2.72
N GLY A 146 8.93 -15.00 3.39
CA GLY A 146 8.79 -14.14 4.56
C GLY A 146 7.42 -13.47 4.60
N ALA A 147 7.06 -12.87 5.73
CA ALA A 147 5.76 -12.20 5.88
C ALA A 147 5.82 -10.76 5.38
N PHE A 148 6.69 -9.95 5.97
CA PHE A 148 6.83 -8.53 5.66
C PHE A 148 8.20 -8.03 6.11
N ALA A 149 8.65 -6.93 5.50
CA ALA A 149 9.89 -6.30 5.90
C ALA A 149 9.73 -5.63 7.28
N ILE A 150 10.63 -5.94 8.19
CA ILE A 150 10.82 -5.19 9.44
C ILE A 150 12.27 -4.75 9.45
N PHE A 151 12.51 -3.45 9.40
CA PHE A 151 13.86 -2.96 9.31
C PHE A 151 14.57 -3.16 10.65
N THR A 152 15.71 -3.86 10.60
CA THR A 152 16.64 -3.88 11.73
C THR A 152 17.37 -2.53 11.81
N PRO A 153 18.10 -2.23 12.90
CA PRO A 153 18.80 -0.96 13.04
C PRO A 153 19.61 -0.59 11.78
N PHE A 154 19.58 0.69 11.41
CA PHE A 154 20.24 1.29 10.22
C PHE A 154 19.67 0.92 8.85
N GLN A 155 18.87 -0.14 8.69
CA GLN A 155 18.35 -0.51 7.35
C GLN A 155 17.47 0.57 6.70
N MET A 156 16.74 1.36 7.50
CA MET A 156 15.95 2.49 7.00
C MET A 156 16.84 3.57 6.36
N SER A 157 17.93 3.95 7.03
CA SER A 157 18.85 4.96 6.49
C SER A 157 19.59 4.44 5.27
N ASP A 158 20.01 3.18 5.31
CA ASP A 158 20.99 2.66 4.37
C ASP A 158 20.35 2.25 3.04
N TYR A 159 19.08 1.81 3.06
CA TYR A 159 18.45 1.20 1.87
C TYR A 159 17.33 2.03 1.23
N THR A 160 16.79 3.07 1.88
CA THR A 160 15.71 3.89 1.30
C THR A 160 16.13 4.65 0.03
N GLY A 161 17.43 4.92 -0.14
CA GLY A 161 17.97 5.56 -1.35
C GLY A 161 18.23 4.64 -2.55
N SER A 162 18.18 3.31 -2.35
CA SER A 162 18.56 2.30 -3.37
C SER A 162 17.50 2.02 -4.45
N GLY A 163 16.39 2.77 -4.43
CA GLY A 163 15.28 2.63 -5.37
C GLY A 163 15.67 2.88 -6.84
N SER A 164 14.96 2.23 -7.77
CA SER A 164 15.17 2.42 -9.21
C SER A 164 14.84 3.86 -9.63
N LYS A 165 15.82 4.59 -10.18
CA LYS A 165 15.61 5.90 -10.81
C LYS A 165 14.84 5.83 -12.15
N ALA A 166 14.75 4.65 -12.76
CA ALA A 166 14.31 4.50 -14.15
C ALA A 166 12.80 4.66 -14.36
N ALA A 167 11.98 4.39 -13.35
CA ALA A 167 10.52 4.42 -13.47
C ALA A 167 9.89 5.76 -13.04
N SER A 168 10.66 6.80 -12.68
CA SER A 168 10.06 7.89 -11.91
C SER A 168 10.58 9.30 -12.19
N LEU A 169 11.18 9.61 -13.35
CA LEU A 169 11.40 11.05 -13.66
C LEU A 169 10.06 11.80 -13.75
N HIS A 170 9.05 11.21 -14.39
CA HIS A 170 7.69 11.76 -14.41
C HIS A 170 7.11 11.87 -13.00
N TRP A 171 7.10 10.77 -12.25
CA TRP A 171 6.55 10.73 -10.89
C TRP A 171 7.31 11.62 -9.89
N THR A 172 8.64 11.71 -10.01
CA THR A 172 9.47 12.64 -9.23
C THR A 172 9.15 14.08 -9.62
N GLY A 173 8.98 14.36 -10.92
CA GLY A 173 8.53 15.64 -11.44
C GLY A 173 7.15 16.04 -10.89
N GLU A 174 6.17 15.15 -10.95
CA GLU A 174 4.83 15.35 -10.39
C GLU A 174 4.86 15.62 -8.88
N ARG A 175 5.69 14.88 -8.14
CA ARG A 175 5.85 15.08 -6.68
C ARG A 175 6.48 16.44 -6.37
N ILE A 176 7.55 16.80 -7.07
CA ILE A 176 8.19 18.12 -6.91
C ILE A 176 7.18 19.21 -7.25
N LEU A 177 6.46 19.09 -8.37
CA LEU A 177 5.47 20.06 -8.78
C LEU A 177 4.33 20.19 -7.77
N SER A 178 3.85 19.08 -7.21
CA SER A 178 2.78 19.08 -6.20
C SER A 178 3.23 19.76 -4.90
N VAL A 179 4.47 19.51 -4.46
CA VAL A 179 5.06 20.20 -3.30
C VAL A 179 5.24 21.70 -3.57
N VAL A 180 5.71 22.07 -4.76
CA VAL A 180 5.82 23.47 -5.18
C VAL A 180 4.44 24.14 -5.18
N LEU A 181 3.41 23.48 -5.72
CA LEU A 181 2.06 24.02 -5.77
C LEU A 181 1.47 24.27 -4.36
N LEU A 182 1.71 23.34 -3.42
CA LEU A 182 1.33 23.51 -2.02
C LEU A 182 2.05 24.71 -1.37
N GLY A 183 3.33 24.90 -1.69
CA GLY A 183 4.10 26.06 -1.22
C GLY A 183 3.68 27.39 -1.88
N LEU A 184 3.22 27.36 -3.13
CA LEU A 184 2.75 28.56 -3.83
C LEU A 184 1.47 29.12 -3.23
N ALA A 185 0.61 28.32 -2.60
CA ALA A 185 -0.64 28.79 -2.00
C ALA A 185 -0.43 29.85 -0.87
N PRO A 186 0.39 29.62 0.17
CA PRO A 186 0.68 30.65 1.16
C PRO A 186 1.50 31.82 0.56
N VAL A 187 2.40 31.55 -0.39
CA VAL A 187 3.17 32.62 -1.06
C VAL A 187 2.25 33.56 -1.85
N ALA A 188 1.24 33.01 -2.54
CA ALA A 188 0.23 33.78 -3.26
C ALA A 188 -0.59 34.68 -2.35
N TYR A 189 -0.84 34.23 -1.12
CA TYR A 189 -1.57 35.01 -0.11
C TYR A 189 -0.72 36.15 0.47
N TYR A 190 0.52 35.85 0.89
CA TYR A 190 1.37 36.84 1.58
C TYR A 190 2.14 37.76 0.64
N TYR A 191 2.51 37.28 -0.55
CA TYR A 191 3.37 37.96 -1.50
C TYR A 191 2.78 37.92 -2.92
N PRO A 192 1.58 38.48 -3.15
CA PRO A 192 0.97 38.50 -4.47
C PRO A 192 1.82 39.33 -5.44
N GLY A 193 1.94 38.87 -6.67
CA GLY A 193 2.63 39.61 -7.73
C GLY A 193 2.89 38.76 -8.97
N PRO A 194 3.38 39.39 -10.06
CA PRO A 194 3.46 38.76 -11.37
C PRO A 194 4.25 37.44 -11.38
N ALA A 195 5.37 37.38 -10.67
CA ALA A 195 6.17 36.15 -10.59
C ALA A 195 5.39 34.98 -9.99
N VAL A 196 4.57 35.23 -8.97
CA VAL A 196 3.73 34.21 -8.32
C VAL A 196 2.54 33.86 -9.20
N ASP A 197 1.91 34.85 -9.84
CA ASP A 197 0.80 34.66 -10.78
C ASP A 197 1.18 33.76 -11.97
N TYR A 198 2.32 34.03 -12.62
CA TYR A 198 2.80 33.17 -13.72
C TYR A 198 3.27 31.80 -13.24
N SER A 199 3.85 31.71 -12.04
CA SER A 199 4.23 30.43 -11.43
C SER A 199 3.00 29.57 -11.13
N LEU A 200 1.92 30.16 -10.63
CA LEU A 200 0.63 29.49 -10.42
C LEU A 200 0.01 29.05 -11.75
N ALA A 201 0.01 29.91 -12.78
CA ALA A 201 -0.50 29.56 -14.10
C ALA A 201 0.21 28.33 -14.68
N ALA A 202 1.54 28.29 -14.59
CA ALA A 202 2.33 27.15 -15.05
C ALA A 202 2.09 25.90 -14.19
N ALA A 203 2.17 26.03 -12.86
CA ALA A 203 2.09 24.89 -11.96
C ALA A 203 0.71 24.23 -11.92
N LEU A 204 -0.37 25.03 -11.86
CA LEU A 204 -1.75 24.52 -11.90
C LEU A 204 -2.03 23.81 -13.23
N THR A 205 -1.62 24.41 -14.35
CA THR A 205 -1.88 23.82 -15.66
C THR A 205 -1.11 22.53 -15.87
N LEU A 206 0.17 22.50 -15.48
CA LEU A 206 1.01 21.31 -15.62
C LEU A 206 0.56 20.18 -14.67
N HIS A 207 0.20 20.50 -13.42
CA HIS A 207 -0.34 19.53 -12.48
C HIS A 207 -1.67 18.94 -12.97
N GLY A 208 -2.57 19.80 -13.46
CA GLY A 208 -3.84 19.38 -14.06
C GLY A 208 -3.65 18.52 -15.32
N HIS A 209 -2.70 18.87 -16.18
CA HIS A 209 -2.38 18.09 -17.39
C HIS A 209 -1.94 16.67 -17.03
N TRP A 210 -0.98 16.53 -16.13
CA TRP A 210 -0.48 15.20 -15.72
C TRP A 210 -1.54 14.39 -14.98
N GLY A 211 -2.27 15.00 -14.03
CA GLY A 211 -3.33 14.34 -13.28
C GLY A 211 -4.47 13.82 -14.17
N LEU A 212 -4.96 14.65 -15.11
CA LEU A 212 -5.96 14.21 -16.09
C LEU A 212 -5.39 13.20 -17.10
N GLY A 213 -4.10 13.26 -17.40
CA GLY A 213 -3.41 12.27 -18.23
C GLY A 213 -3.46 10.86 -17.63
N GLN A 214 -3.37 10.75 -16.30
CA GLN A 214 -3.56 9.46 -15.61
C GLN A 214 -5.01 8.97 -15.75
N VAL A 215 -6.00 9.87 -15.62
CA VAL A 215 -7.42 9.51 -15.85
C VAL A 215 -7.64 8.99 -17.27
N VAL A 216 -7.05 9.63 -18.29
CA VAL A 216 -7.13 9.15 -19.67
C VAL A 216 -6.49 7.77 -19.81
N THR A 217 -5.32 7.57 -19.19
CA THR A 217 -4.58 6.31 -19.23
C THR A 217 -5.37 5.16 -18.59
N ASP A 218 -6.01 5.42 -17.45
CA ASP A 218 -6.70 4.40 -16.66
C ASP A 218 -8.08 4.04 -17.23
N TYR A 219 -8.80 5.02 -17.81
CA TYR A 219 -10.22 4.87 -18.13
C TYR A 219 -10.57 4.93 -19.62
N VAL A 220 -9.65 5.34 -20.51
CA VAL A 220 -9.88 5.35 -21.96
C VAL A 220 -9.21 4.15 -22.60
N HIS A 221 -10.00 3.34 -23.33
CA HIS A 221 -9.50 2.13 -23.97
C HIS A 221 -9.64 2.17 -25.49
N GLY A 222 -8.63 1.65 -26.19
CA GLY A 222 -8.55 1.58 -27.65
C GLY A 222 -7.66 2.66 -28.24
N ASP A 223 -6.70 2.25 -29.08
CA ASP A 223 -5.59 3.07 -29.58
C ASP A 223 -6.02 4.42 -30.17
N PHE A 224 -7.08 4.41 -31.00
CA PHE A 224 -7.60 5.63 -31.60
C PHE A 224 -8.21 6.58 -30.56
N LYS A 225 -8.99 6.04 -29.61
CA LYS A 225 -9.65 6.84 -28.55
C LYS A 225 -8.62 7.45 -27.61
N VAL A 226 -7.59 6.69 -27.22
CA VAL A 226 -6.49 7.16 -26.37
C VAL A 226 -5.73 8.30 -27.06
N LYS A 227 -5.41 8.17 -28.36
CA LYS A 227 -4.75 9.25 -29.12
C LYS A 227 -5.60 10.52 -29.18
N MET A 228 -6.89 10.38 -29.47
CA MET A 228 -7.81 11.53 -29.52
C MET A 228 -7.97 12.19 -28.15
N ALA A 229 -8.08 11.41 -27.06
CA ALA A 229 -8.20 11.92 -25.70
C ALA A 229 -6.93 12.68 -25.27
N ASN A 230 -5.74 12.13 -25.56
CA ASN A 230 -4.48 12.81 -25.27
C ASN A 230 -4.29 14.09 -26.10
N ALA A 231 -4.67 14.09 -27.37
CA ALA A 231 -4.63 15.30 -28.20
C ALA A 231 -5.58 16.39 -27.67
N GLY A 232 -6.79 16.01 -27.26
CA GLY A 232 -7.75 16.90 -26.63
C GLY A 232 -7.25 17.47 -25.30
N LEU A 233 -6.66 16.62 -24.44
CA LEU A 233 -6.06 17.05 -23.18
C LEU A 233 -4.91 18.03 -23.41
N PHE A 234 -4.03 17.77 -24.38
CA PHE A 234 -2.93 18.68 -24.72
C PHE A 234 -3.44 20.05 -25.21
N LEU A 235 -4.45 20.06 -26.06
CA LEU A 235 -5.09 21.29 -26.52
C LEU A 235 -5.73 22.06 -25.35
N LEU A 236 -6.49 21.37 -24.49
CA LEU A 236 -7.13 21.97 -23.32
C LEU A 236 -6.10 22.60 -22.38
N SER A 237 -5.02 21.89 -22.07
CA SER A 237 -3.94 22.41 -21.22
C SER A 237 -3.25 23.61 -21.85
N THR A 238 -2.99 23.58 -23.16
CA THR A 238 -2.38 24.72 -23.88
C THR A 238 -3.27 25.95 -23.83
N VAL A 239 -4.57 25.80 -24.11
CA VAL A 239 -5.55 26.90 -24.06
C VAL A 239 -5.69 27.44 -22.64
N THR A 240 -5.72 26.56 -21.64
CA THR A 240 -5.79 26.96 -20.22
C THR A 240 -4.56 27.77 -19.82
N PHE A 241 -3.35 27.29 -20.13
CA PHE A 241 -2.11 27.98 -19.80
C PHE A 241 -2.04 29.34 -20.49
N ALA A 242 -2.33 29.39 -21.80
CA ALA A 242 -2.34 30.64 -22.55
C ALA A 242 -3.39 31.62 -22.00
N GLY A 243 -4.58 31.14 -21.65
CA GLY A 243 -5.64 31.94 -21.06
C GLY A 243 -5.27 32.52 -19.70
N LEU A 244 -4.64 31.72 -18.82
CA LEU A 244 -4.15 32.19 -17.53
C LEU A 244 -3.00 33.20 -17.68
N CYS A 245 -2.07 32.98 -18.61
CA CYS A 245 -1.02 33.95 -18.93
C CYS A 245 -1.60 35.25 -19.49
N TYR A 246 -2.59 35.16 -20.38
CA TYR A 246 -3.29 36.32 -20.93
C TYR A 246 -4.01 37.10 -19.82
N PHE A 247 -4.72 36.41 -18.93
CA PHE A 247 -5.40 37.01 -17.77
C PHE A 247 -4.40 37.70 -16.82
N ASN A 248 -3.26 37.06 -16.54
CA ASN A 248 -2.19 37.66 -15.74
C ASN A 248 -1.57 38.91 -16.37
N TYR A 249 -1.53 38.99 -17.70
CA TYR A 249 -0.96 40.14 -18.41
C TYR A 249 -1.95 41.29 -18.59
N HIS A 250 -3.20 40.98 -18.90
CA HIS A 250 -4.21 41.96 -19.31
C HIS A 250 -5.21 42.34 -18.21
N ASP A 251 -5.21 41.66 -17.07
CA ASP A 251 -6.17 41.87 -15.98
C ASP A 251 -5.47 41.88 -14.61
N VAL A 252 -6.23 41.69 -13.52
CA VAL A 252 -5.78 41.80 -12.12
C VAL A 252 -4.80 40.70 -11.68
N GLY A 253 -4.65 39.61 -12.43
CA GLY A 253 -3.84 38.44 -12.06
C GLY A 253 -4.55 37.47 -11.11
N ILE A 254 -4.10 36.21 -11.11
CA ILE A 254 -4.72 35.10 -10.37
C ILE A 254 -4.83 35.38 -8.87
N CYS A 255 -3.75 35.82 -8.22
CA CYS A 255 -3.71 36.06 -6.78
C CYS A 255 -4.76 37.09 -6.36
N LYS A 256 -4.84 38.22 -7.09
CA LYS A 256 -5.79 39.29 -6.79
C LYS A 256 -7.22 38.89 -7.15
N ALA A 257 -7.42 38.15 -8.24
CA ALA A 257 -8.74 37.61 -8.60
C ALA A 257 -9.31 36.70 -7.49
N VAL A 258 -8.48 35.81 -6.93
CA VAL A 258 -8.89 34.96 -5.80
C VAL A 258 -9.21 35.79 -4.56
N ALA A 259 -8.39 36.81 -4.24
CA ALA A 259 -8.68 37.70 -3.12
C ALA A 259 -10.02 38.44 -3.29
N LEU A 260 -10.34 38.89 -4.51
CA LEU A 260 -11.62 39.54 -4.83
C LEU A 260 -12.83 38.61 -4.70
N LEU A 261 -12.67 37.31 -4.99
CA LEU A 261 -13.74 36.32 -4.79
C LEU A 261 -14.05 36.11 -3.29
N TRP A 262 -13.06 36.31 -2.42
CA TRP A 262 -13.18 36.11 -0.98
C TRP A 262 -13.39 37.40 -0.17
N SER A 263 -13.35 38.56 -0.82
CA SER A 263 -13.73 39.82 -0.21
C SER A 263 -15.26 39.94 -0.18
N LYS A 264 -15.85 39.46 0.92
CA LYS A 264 -17.19 39.84 1.38
C LYS A 264 -17.09 40.43 2.77
#